data_AF-A0A358WB32-F1
#
_entry.id   AF-A0A358WB32-F1
#
_cell.length_a   1.000
_cell.length_b   1.000
_cell.length_c   1.000
_cell.angle_alpha   90.00
_cell.angle_beta   90.00
_cell.angle_gamma   90.00
#
_symmetry.space_group_name_H-M   'P 1'
#
loop_
_entity.id
_entity.type
_entity.pdbx_description
1 polymer ?
#
loop_
_entity_poly.entity_id
_entity_poly.type
_entity_poly.pdbx_seq_one_letter_code
_entity_poly.pdbx_strand_id
1 'polypeptide(L)'
;MKFRIISRTAMTRKEIFMSVTKWVLYSLVLALSYTIQVTMPFTVWQPYLTLTVAVSVSFFENELSGVVFAAFAGMMHDLAMGSLFGFTSIWLMPCCLFVTLFAVNLIHRNILNFLWMNFSALIIVEAAELLFKYVIWRNPDINVVLLDYVLPAMISTVLLSTPIYLLIRLINRKLGAENTTEDILTAFEDAEDSDDNVRY
;
A
#
# COMPACT_ATOMS: atom_id res chain seq x y z
N MET A 1 -3.65 -29.90 -14.10
CA MET A 1 -3.28 -28.51 -13.72
C MET A 1 -2.82 -27.79 -14.98
N LYS A 2 -3.58 -26.80 -15.46
CA LYS A 2 -3.31 -26.08 -16.71
C LYS A 2 -2.48 -24.85 -16.35
N PHE A 3 -1.16 -24.92 -16.57
CA PHE A 3 -0.30 -23.75 -16.45
C PHE A 3 -0.65 -22.80 -17.60
N ARG A 4 -1.34 -21.71 -17.26
CA ARG A 4 -1.62 -20.61 -18.18
C ARG A 4 -0.34 -19.82 -18.31
N ILE A 5 0.45 -20.13 -19.33
CA ILE A 5 1.65 -19.38 -19.70
C ILE A 5 1.18 -17.96 -19.95
N ILE A 6 1.58 -17.04 -19.07
CA ILE A 6 1.37 -15.61 -19.24
C ILE A 6 2.22 -15.23 -20.45
N SER A 7 1.59 -15.18 -21.62
CA SER A 7 2.11 -14.48 -22.78
C SER A 7 2.44 -13.07 -22.32
N ARG A 8 3.73 -12.70 -22.33
CA ARG A 8 4.13 -11.30 -22.21
C ARG A 8 3.72 -10.64 -23.53
N THR A 9 2.46 -10.21 -23.61
CA THR A 9 2.04 -9.23 -24.61
C THR A 9 2.97 -8.03 -24.45
N ALA A 10 3.59 -7.60 -25.55
CA ALA A 10 4.47 -6.46 -25.54
C ALA A 10 3.67 -5.25 -25.06
N MET A 11 3.98 -4.72 -23.87
CA MET A 11 3.22 -3.60 -23.30
C MET A 11 3.22 -2.43 -24.28
N THR A 12 2.03 -2.04 -24.72
CA THR A 12 1.84 -0.91 -25.62
C THR A 12 2.28 0.37 -24.90
N ARG A 13 2.79 1.41 -25.61
CA ARG A 13 3.25 2.67 -24.99
C ARG A 13 2.22 3.29 -24.03
N LYS A 14 0.93 3.05 -24.28
CA LYS A 14 -0.19 3.48 -23.43
C LYS A 14 -0.28 2.71 -22.11
N GLU A 15 -0.13 1.39 -22.10
CA GLU A 15 -0.13 0.58 -20.87
C GLU A 15 1.03 0.93 -19.93
N ILE A 16 2.20 1.23 -20.51
CA ILE A 16 3.35 1.75 -19.77
C ILE A 16 2.99 3.10 -19.17
N PHE A 17 2.39 4.00 -19.96
CA PHE A 17 2.00 5.33 -19.48
C PHE A 17 0.95 5.27 -18.36
N MET A 18 -0.03 4.37 -18.45
CA MET A 18 -1.05 4.18 -17.41
C MET A 18 -0.48 3.54 -16.16
N SER A 19 0.43 2.57 -16.30
CA SER A 19 1.17 2.00 -15.18
C SER A 19 2.01 3.07 -14.48
N VAL A 20 2.75 3.88 -15.25
CA VAL A 20 3.51 5.03 -14.73
C VAL A 20 2.58 6.02 -14.04
N THR A 21 1.43 6.35 -14.63
CA THR A 21 0.43 7.27 -14.04
C THR A 21 -0.10 6.71 -12.72
N LYS A 22 -0.40 5.42 -12.63
CA LYS A 22 -0.80 4.74 -11.39
C LYS A 22 0.26 4.87 -10.30
N TRP A 23 1.53 4.60 -10.64
CA TRP A 23 2.66 4.72 -9.73
C TRP A 23 2.94 6.15 -9.29
N VAL A 24 2.82 7.12 -10.21
CA VAL A 24 2.92 8.55 -9.91
C VAL A 24 1.81 8.95 -8.93
N LEU A 25 0.60 8.45 -9.12
CA LEU A 25 -0.53 8.78 -8.26
C LEU A 25 -0.40 8.13 -6.86
N TYR A 26 0.13 6.92 -6.76
CA TYR A 26 0.52 6.32 -5.47
C TYR A 26 1.63 7.10 -4.77
N SER A 27 2.65 7.52 -5.50
CA SER A 27 3.73 8.36 -4.96
C SER A 27 3.19 9.71 -4.50
N LEU A 28 2.24 10.30 -5.21
CA LEU A 28 1.58 11.55 -4.83
C LEU A 28 0.74 11.37 -3.56
N VAL A 29 -0.02 10.27 -3.44
CA VAL A 29 -0.76 9.94 -2.20
C VAL A 29 0.19 9.76 -1.02
N LEU A 30 1.31 9.06 -1.22
CA LEU A 30 2.36 8.90 -0.21
C LEU A 30 2.93 10.26 0.22
N ALA A 31 3.25 11.12 -0.74
CA ALA A 31 3.81 12.46 -0.48
C ALA A 31 2.79 13.34 0.26
N LEU A 32 1.52 13.32 -0.12
CA LEU A 32 0.46 14.03 0.61
C LEU A 32 0.34 13.51 2.05
N SER A 33 0.29 12.20 2.25
CA SER A 33 0.26 11.60 3.59
C SER A 33 1.48 11.99 4.43
N TYR A 34 2.67 12.04 3.83
CA TYR A 34 3.89 12.50 4.48
C TYR A 34 3.80 13.98 4.88
N THR A 35 3.37 14.86 3.98
CA THR A 35 3.21 16.29 4.30
C THR A 35 2.22 16.51 5.42
N ILE A 36 1.07 15.80 5.42
CA ILE A 36 0.09 15.88 6.51
C ILE A 36 0.70 15.43 7.85
N GLN A 37 1.51 14.37 7.83
CA GLN A 37 2.18 13.86 9.02
C GLN A 37 3.22 14.86 9.58
N VAL A 38 4.00 15.52 8.70
CA VAL A 38 5.01 16.53 9.06
C VAL A 38 4.39 17.86 9.50
N THR A 39 3.25 18.26 8.92
CA THR A 39 2.64 19.59 9.18
C THR A 39 1.96 19.67 10.56
N MET A 40 1.96 18.59 11.35
CA MET A 40 1.48 18.57 12.74
C MET A 40 0.08 19.20 12.97
N PRO A 41 -0.93 19.03 12.09
CA PRO A 41 -2.25 19.63 12.34
C PRO A 41 -2.97 19.01 13.55
N PHE A 42 -2.53 17.84 14.00
CA PHE A 42 -3.05 17.14 15.17
C PHE A 42 -1.99 17.13 16.27
N THR A 43 -1.93 18.22 17.04
CA THR A 43 -0.95 18.45 18.12
C THR A 43 -0.94 17.41 19.25
N VAL A 44 -1.93 16.51 19.31
CA VAL A 44 -2.08 15.50 20.37
C VAL A 44 -2.25 14.06 19.81
N TRP A 45 -2.49 13.90 18.49
CA TRP A 45 -2.87 12.61 17.88
C TRP A 45 -2.23 12.51 16.48
N GLN A 46 -1.02 11.98 16.34
CA GLN A 46 -0.40 11.86 15.01
C GLN A 46 -0.79 10.54 14.33
N PRO A 47 -1.69 10.54 13.32
CA PRO A 47 -2.01 9.32 12.61
C PRO A 47 -0.87 8.86 11.71
N TYR A 48 -0.66 7.55 11.66
CA TYR A 48 0.35 6.87 10.86
C TYR A 48 -0.13 6.64 9.42
N LEU A 49 -0.36 7.75 8.72
CA LEU A 49 -0.95 7.76 7.38
C LEU A 49 -0.03 7.10 6.34
N THR A 50 1.28 7.32 6.44
CA THR A 50 2.31 6.74 5.54
C THR A 50 2.33 5.21 5.61
N LEU A 51 2.26 4.64 6.81
CA LEU A 51 2.13 3.20 7.06
C LEU A 51 0.87 2.62 6.41
N THR A 52 -0.26 3.30 6.60
CA THR A 52 -1.55 2.85 6.06
C THR A 52 -1.58 2.89 4.54
N VAL A 53 -0.96 3.90 3.91
CA VAL A 53 -0.82 3.98 2.46
C VAL A 53 0.03 2.82 1.93
N ALA A 54 1.12 2.48 2.61
CA ALA A 54 1.96 1.33 2.23
C ALA A 54 1.20 0.00 2.25
N VAL A 55 0.44 -0.26 3.32
CA VAL A 55 -0.40 -1.46 3.44
C VAL A 55 -1.50 -1.48 2.40
N SER A 56 -2.11 -0.32 2.12
CA SER A 56 -3.17 -0.19 1.11
C SER A 56 -2.66 -0.48 -0.30
N VAL A 57 -1.51 0.09 -0.69
CA VAL A 57 -0.90 -0.17 -2.02
C VAL A 57 -0.51 -1.64 -2.13
N SER A 58 0.06 -2.21 -1.07
CA SER A 58 0.42 -3.63 -1.01
C SER A 58 -0.81 -4.55 -1.14
N PHE A 59 -1.98 -4.16 -0.63
CA PHE A 59 -3.19 -4.96 -0.75
C PHE A 59 -3.72 -5.11 -2.19
N PHE A 60 -3.42 -4.15 -3.08
CA PHE A 60 -3.92 -4.16 -4.46
C PHE A 60 -2.87 -4.51 -5.51
N GLU A 61 -1.59 -4.32 -5.21
CA GLU A 61 -0.47 -4.55 -6.13
C GLU A 61 0.21 -5.91 -5.93
N ASN A 62 1.16 -6.21 -6.82
CA ASN A 62 2.00 -7.40 -6.71
C ASN A 62 2.94 -7.31 -5.50
N GLU A 63 3.32 -8.48 -4.97
CA GLU A 63 4.19 -8.65 -3.81
C GLU A 63 5.50 -7.84 -3.86
N LEU A 64 6.27 -7.94 -4.95
CA LEU A 64 7.55 -7.24 -5.06
C LEU A 64 7.37 -5.72 -5.09
N SER A 65 6.37 -5.25 -5.84
CA SER A 65 6.15 -3.82 -6.00
C SER A 65 5.57 -3.18 -4.73
N GLY A 66 4.72 -3.91 -3.99
CA GLY A 66 4.21 -3.48 -2.68
C GLY A 66 5.31 -3.41 -1.63
N VAL A 67 6.20 -4.40 -1.57
CA VAL A 67 7.31 -4.44 -0.61
C VAL A 67 8.33 -3.32 -0.86
N VAL A 68 8.71 -3.06 -2.11
CA VAL A 68 9.62 -1.95 -2.44
C VAL A 68 9.00 -0.60 -2.07
N PHE A 69 7.70 -0.44 -2.34
CA PHE A 69 6.97 0.77 -1.95
C PHE A 69 6.89 0.91 -0.41
N ALA A 70 6.65 -0.19 0.30
CA ALA A 70 6.64 -0.24 1.76
C ALA A 70 8.00 0.13 2.36
N ALA A 71 9.11 -0.29 1.74
CA ALA A 71 10.45 0.08 2.18
C ALA A 71 10.65 1.60 2.11
N PHE A 72 10.28 2.20 0.97
CA PHE A 72 10.38 3.65 0.79
C PHE A 72 9.45 4.42 1.73
N ALA A 73 8.22 3.95 1.89
CA ALA A 73 7.24 4.53 2.82
C ALA A 73 7.73 4.47 4.28
N GLY A 74 8.34 3.35 4.70
CA GLY A 74 8.93 3.20 6.02
C GLY A 74 10.07 4.18 6.28
N MET A 75 10.98 4.35 5.32
CA MET A 75 12.06 5.35 5.43
C MET A 75 11.52 6.78 5.53
N MET A 76 10.47 7.12 4.76
CA MET A 76 9.81 8.42 4.85
C MET A 76 9.12 8.62 6.21
N HIS A 77 8.53 7.56 6.76
CA HIS A 77 7.92 7.60 8.08
C HIS A 77 8.96 7.86 9.18
N ASP A 78 10.10 7.17 9.14
CA ASP A 78 11.19 7.38 10.09
C ASP A 78 11.68 8.84 10.06
N LEU A 79 11.75 9.46 8.87
CA LEU A 79 12.13 10.85 8.70
C LEU A 79 11.08 11.83 9.28
N ALA A 80 9.80 11.49 9.24
CA ALA A 80 8.73 12.31 9.80
C ALA A 80 8.70 12.27 11.34
N MET A 81 8.94 11.10 11.92
CA MET A 81 8.91 10.89 13.38
C MET A 81 10.24 11.23 14.07
N GLY A 82 11.31 11.47 13.31
CA GLY A 82 12.65 11.64 13.88
C GLY A 82 13.20 10.37 14.53
N SER A 83 12.70 9.21 14.11
CA SER A 83 13.14 7.89 14.59
C SER A 83 14.40 7.43 13.85
N LEU A 84 14.96 6.29 14.22
CA LEU A 84 16.12 5.74 13.52
C LEU A 84 15.77 5.44 12.06
N PHE A 85 16.55 6.01 11.15
CA PHE A 85 16.35 5.84 9.72
C PHE A 85 16.40 4.36 9.32
N GLY A 86 15.30 3.86 8.73
CA GLY A 86 15.17 2.49 8.25
C GLY A 86 14.63 1.50 9.28
N PHE A 87 14.40 1.90 10.54
CA PHE A 87 13.86 1.00 11.55
C PHE A 87 12.44 0.56 11.19
N THR A 88 11.56 1.51 10.85
CA THR A 88 10.18 1.17 10.45
C THR A 88 10.16 0.40 9.13
N SER A 89 11.07 0.73 8.21
CA SER A 89 11.17 0.01 6.93
C SER A 89 11.45 -1.48 7.10
N ILE A 90 12.31 -1.87 8.05
CA ILE A 90 12.67 -3.28 8.31
C ILE A 90 11.46 -4.08 8.78
N TRP A 91 10.59 -3.48 9.60
CA TRP A 91 9.38 -4.14 10.09
C TRP A 91 8.22 -4.08 9.09
N LEU A 92 8.10 -2.98 8.35
CA LEU A 92 7.01 -2.76 7.42
C LEU A 92 7.10 -3.64 6.16
N MET A 93 8.32 -3.92 5.67
CA MET A 93 8.56 -4.79 4.52
C MET A 93 7.96 -6.20 4.68
N PRO A 94 8.31 -6.99 5.71
CA PRO A 94 7.73 -8.31 5.91
C PRO A 94 6.22 -8.24 6.18
N CYS A 95 5.74 -7.24 6.94
CA CYS A 95 4.31 -7.04 7.15
C CYS A 95 3.56 -6.84 5.83
N CYS A 96 4.05 -5.99 4.93
CA CYS A 96 3.43 -5.75 3.62
C CYS A 96 3.49 -6.99 2.71
N LEU A 97 4.57 -7.78 2.78
CA LEU A 97 4.66 -9.06 2.07
C LEU A 97 3.62 -10.07 2.56
N PHE A 98 3.39 -10.16 3.87
CA PHE A 98 2.32 -11.00 4.40
C PHE A 98 0.95 -10.50 3.96
N VAL A 99 0.72 -9.19 3.99
CA VAL A 99 -0.54 -8.58 3.52
C VAL A 99 -0.81 -8.92 2.05
N THR A 100 0.19 -8.80 1.17
CA THR A 100 0.05 -9.15 -0.26
C THR A 100 -0.28 -10.64 -0.43
N LEU A 101 0.45 -11.51 0.28
CA LEU A 101 0.25 -12.96 0.19
C LEU A 101 -1.14 -13.38 0.67
N PHE A 102 -1.62 -12.82 1.78
CA PHE A 102 -2.96 -13.09 2.27
C PHE A 102 -4.04 -12.59 1.30
N ALA A 103 -3.84 -11.40 0.69
CA ALA A 103 -4.75 -10.84 -0.29
C ALA A 103 -4.84 -11.66 -1.59
N VAL A 104 -3.75 -12.34 -1.98
CA VAL A 104 -3.70 -13.20 -3.17
C VAL A 104 -4.22 -14.61 -2.89
N ASN A 105 -3.86 -15.21 -1.75
CA ASN A 105 -4.09 -16.64 -1.51
C ASN A 105 -5.31 -16.98 -0.63
N LEU A 106 -5.72 -16.10 0.28
CA LEU A 106 -6.65 -16.48 1.37
C LEU A 106 -7.89 -15.59 1.49
N ILE A 107 -7.79 -14.32 1.10
CA ILE A 107 -8.75 -13.30 1.51
C ILE A 107 -9.50 -12.70 0.32
N HIS A 108 -10.84 -12.71 0.37
CA HIS A 108 -11.64 -11.89 -0.53
C HIS A 108 -11.41 -10.40 -0.26
N ARG A 109 -11.26 -9.60 -1.33
CA ARG A 109 -10.99 -8.15 -1.30
C ARG A 109 -12.16 -7.36 -0.70
N ASN A 110 -12.30 -7.40 0.63
CA ASN A 110 -13.29 -6.68 1.41
C ASN A 110 -12.64 -5.61 2.31
N ILE A 111 -13.39 -4.53 2.57
CA ILE A 111 -12.95 -3.41 3.42
C ILE A 111 -12.60 -3.91 4.83
N LEU A 112 -13.40 -4.81 5.40
CA LEU A 112 -13.15 -5.36 6.74
C LEU A 112 -11.83 -6.13 6.82
N ASN A 113 -11.53 -6.96 5.83
CA ASN A 113 -10.29 -7.75 5.82
C ASN A 113 -9.07 -6.84 5.69
N PHE A 114 -9.16 -5.81 4.84
CA PHE A 114 -8.15 -4.77 4.75
C PHE A 114 -7.94 -4.05 6.09
N LEU A 115 -9.03 -3.67 6.78
CA LEU A 115 -8.96 -2.99 8.08
C LEU A 115 -8.25 -3.85 9.14
N TRP A 116 -8.56 -5.15 9.19
CA TRP A 116 -7.91 -6.11 10.09
C TRP A 116 -6.42 -6.26 9.80
N MET A 117 -6.04 -6.32 8.52
CA MET A 117 -4.64 -6.42 8.09
C MET A 117 -3.85 -5.14 8.35
N ASN A 118 -4.47 -3.97 8.15
CA ASN A 118 -3.88 -2.69 8.49
C ASN A 118 -3.69 -2.53 10.00
N PHE A 119 -4.68 -2.93 10.78
CA PHE A 119 -4.60 -2.89 12.24
C PHE A 119 -3.51 -3.81 12.79
N SER A 120 -3.41 -5.04 12.28
CA SER A 120 -2.37 -5.99 12.73
C SER A 120 -0.96 -5.53 12.34
N ALA A 121 -0.77 -5.02 11.13
CA ALA A 121 0.50 -4.45 10.69
C ALA A 121 0.91 -3.26 11.56
N LEU A 122 -0.04 -2.37 11.87
CA LEU A 122 0.22 -1.20 12.72
C LEU A 122 0.60 -1.61 14.15
N ILE A 123 -0.09 -2.59 14.75
CA ILE A 123 0.29 -3.10 16.08
C ILE A 123 1.74 -3.59 16.09
N ILE A 124 2.15 -4.36 15.09
CA ILE A 124 3.49 -4.95 15.06
C ILE A 124 4.57 -3.87 14.94
N VAL A 125 4.37 -2.92 14.03
CA VAL A 125 5.34 -1.84 13.79
C VAL A 125 5.43 -0.91 15.01
N GLU A 126 4.29 -0.46 15.54
CA GLU A 126 4.25 0.43 16.72
C GLU A 126 4.81 -0.25 17.97
N ALA A 127 4.49 -1.53 18.18
CA ALA A 127 5.04 -2.28 19.31
C ALA A 127 6.57 -2.42 19.19
N ALA A 128 7.10 -2.66 17.99
CA ALA A 128 8.53 -2.72 17.76
C ALA A 128 9.21 -1.37 18.01
N GLU A 129 8.63 -0.26 17.54
CA GLU A 129 9.18 1.08 17.76
C GLU A 129 9.14 1.49 19.24
N LEU A 130 8.04 1.18 19.93
CA LEU A 130 7.92 1.45 21.36
C LEU A 130 8.92 0.64 22.20
N LEU A 131 9.08 -0.65 21.90
CA LEU A 131 10.09 -1.50 22.54
C LEU A 131 11.49 -0.94 22.32
N PHE A 132 11.78 -0.45 21.11
CA PHE A 132 13.06 0.13 20.78
C PHE A 132 13.33 1.43 21.55
N LYS A 133 12.37 2.37 21.55
CA LYS A 133 12.43 3.61 22.35
C LYS A 133 12.56 3.32 23.84
N TYR A 134 11.91 2.28 24.34
CA TYR A 134 12.01 1.88 25.74
C TYR A 134 13.39 1.30 26.09
N VAL A 135 13.88 0.32 25.32
CA VAL A 135 15.14 -0.39 25.60
C VAL A 135 16.34 0.55 25.52
N ILE A 136 16.36 1.47 24.55
CA ILE A 136 17.52 2.35 24.30
C ILE A 136 17.41 3.67 25.06
N TRP A 137 16.23 4.29 25.07
CA TRP A 137 16.06 5.63 25.65
C TRP A 137 15.67 5.60 27.13
N ARG A 138 15.37 4.41 27.70
CA ARG A 138 15.10 4.18 29.12
C ARG A 138 14.09 5.19 29.71
N ASN A 139 13.04 5.48 28.95
CA ASN A 139 11.96 6.36 29.40
C ASN A 139 11.17 5.67 30.54
N PRO A 140 11.04 6.30 31.72
CA PRO A 140 10.40 5.70 32.90
C PRO A 140 8.87 5.62 32.81
N ASP A 141 8.25 6.30 31.83
CA ASP A 141 6.80 6.52 31.77
C ASP A 141 6.15 5.88 30.53
N ILE A 142 6.37 4.58 30.32
CA ILE A 142 5.85 3.82 29.15
C ILE A 142 4.33 3.82 29.09
N ASN A 143 3.68 3.74 30.26
CA ASN A 143 2.22 3.59 30.35
C ASN A 143 1.48 4.83 29.83
N VAL A 144 1.96 6.03 30.13
CA VAL A 144 1.35 7.28 29.63
C VAL A 144 1.65 7.49 28.14
N VAL A 145 2.84 7.14 27.65
CA VAL A 145 3.15 7.25 26.20
C VAL A 145 2.28 6.27 25.39
N LEU A 146 2.10 5.03 25.86
CA LEU A 146 1.28 4.03 25.18
C LEU A 146 -0.22 4.42 25.18
N LEU A 147 -0.77 4.78 26.34
CA LEU A 147 -2.20 5.04 26.51
C LEU A 147 -2.65 6.40 25.97
N ASP A 148 -1.84 7.45 26.14
CA ASP A 148 -2.26 8.81 25.79
C ASP A 148 -1.83 9.23 24.37
N TYR A 149 -0.84 8.57 23.76
CA TYR A 149 -0.33 8.95 22.44
C TYR A 149 -0.46 7.83 21.40
N VAL A 150 0.01 6.62 21.70
CA VAL A 150 0.04 5.52 20.70
C VAL A 150 -1.36 4.96 20.43
N LEU A 151 -2.13 4.63 21.47
CA LEU A 151 -3.50 4.10 21.33
C LEU A 151 -4.44 5.04 20.55
N PRO A 152 -4.48 6.35 20.86
CA PRO A 152 -5.30 7.31 20.12
C PRO A 152 -4.83 7.51 18.67
N ALA A 153 -3.51 7.49 18.43
CA ALA A 153 -2.92 7.52 17.09
C ALA A 153 -3.31 6.28 16.26
N MET A 154 -3.33 5.09 16.86
CA MET A 154 -3.73 3.86 16.17
C MET A 154 -5.21 3.87 15.79
N ILE A 155 -6.10 4.27 16.70
CA ILE A 155 -7.55 4.33 16.42
C ILE A 155 -7.83 5.33 15.30
N SER A 156 -7.22 6.51 15.36
CA SER A 156 -7.37 7.52 14.31
C SER A 156 -6.78 7.05 12.97
N THR A 157 -5.66 6.33 12.98
CA THR A 157 -5.06 5.73 11.79
C THR A 157 -5.96 4.69 11.14
N VAL A 158 -6.60 3.82 11.93
CA VAL A 158 -7.58 2.85 11.42
C VAL A 158 -8.81 3.57 10.86
N LEU A 159 -9.28 4.63 11.50
CA LEU A 159 -10.41 5.42 10.98
C LEU A 159 -10.05 6.06 9.62
N LEU A 160 -8.86 6.67 9.54
CA LEU A 160 -8.30 7.29 8.34
C LEU A 160 -7.89 6.27 7.26
N SER A 161 -7.70 5.01 7.61
CA SER A 161 -7.44 3.94 6.64
C SER A 161 -8.62 3.66 5.73
N THR A 162 -9.85 3.91 6.20
CA THR A 162 -11.06 3.68 5.42
C THR A 162 -11.13 4.60 4.17
N PRO A 163 -10.98 5.94 4.29
CA PRO A 163 -10.97 6.81 3.11
C PRO A 163 -9.74 6.57 2.21
N ILE A 164 -8.56 6.24 2.77
CA ILE A 164 -7.36 5.93 1.97
C ILE A 164 -7.58 4.67 1.13
N TYR A 165 -8.17 3.63 1.71
CA TYR A 165 -8.55 2.41 0.99
C TYR A 165 -9.53 2.71 -0.14
N LEU A 166 -10.55 3.55 0.11
CA LEU A 166 -11.52 3.93 -0.91
C LEU A 166 -10.87 4.69 -2.07
N LEU A 167 -9.95 5.61 -1.78
CA LEU A 167 -9.18 6.32 -2.80
C LEU A 167 -8.36 5.36 -3.65
N ILE A 168 -7.59 4.46 -3.04
CA ILE A 168 -6.76 3.49 -3.77
C ILE A 168 -7.63 2.51 -4.56
N ARG A 169 -8.78 2.11 -4.02
CA ARG A 169 -9.77 1.31 -4.75
C ARG A 169 -10.35 2.06 -5.95
N LEU A 170 -10.64 3.35 -5.83
CA LEU A 170 -11.14 4.18 -6.94
C LEU A 170 -10.09 4.34 -8.04
N ILE A 171 -8.84 4.57 -7.65
CA ILE A 171 -7.68 4.66 -8.55
C ILE A 171 -7.53 3.33 -9.31
N ASN A 172 -7.51 2.21 -8.59
CA ASN A 172 -7.43 0.89 -9.20
C ASN A 172 -8.64 0.54 -10.06
N ARG A 173 -9.84 0.97 -9.70
CA ARG A 173 -11.03 0.71 -10.51
C ARG A 173 -11.07 1.55 -11.79
N LYS A 174 -10.57 2.79 -11.77
CA LYS A 174 -10.53 3.63 -12.98
C LYS A 174 -9.41 3.19 -13.92
N LEU A 175 -8.19 3.05 -13.42
CA LEU A 175 -7.03 2.68 -14.22
C LEU A 175 -6.98 1.18 -14.56
N GLY A 176 -7.56 0.34 -13.71
CA GLY A 176 -7.70 -1.11 -13.91
C GLY A 176 -8.99 -1.55 -14.60
N ALA A 177 -9.86 -0.62 -15.02
CA ALA A 177 -10.95 -0.93 -15.96
C ALA A 177 -10.57 -0.56 -17.39
N GLU A 178 -9.83 0.53 -17.56
CA GLU A 178 -9.38 1.03 -18.86
C GLU A 178 -8.41 0.04 -19.54
N ASN A 179 -7.51 -0.59 -18.78
CA ASN A 179 -6.65 -1.68 -19.28
C ASN A 179 -7.44 -2.92 -19.77
N THR A 180 -8.50 -3.32 -19.06
CA THR A 180 -9.28 -4.52 -19.40
C THR A 180 -10.13 -4.28 -20.65
N THR A 181 -10.67 -3.06 -20.82
CA THR A 181 -11.43 -2.71 -22.03
C THR A 181 -10.53 -2.60 -23.25
N GLU A 182 -9.34 -2.02 -23.11
CA GLU A 182 -8.34 -1.99 -24.19
C GLU A 182 -7.86 -3.41 -24.53
N ASP A 183 -7.49 -4.24 -23.54
CA ASP A 183 -7.08 -5.64 -23.76
C ASP A 183 -8.14 -6.45 -24.51
N ILE A 184 -9.41 -6.24 -24.16
CA ILE A 184 -10.54 -6.87 -24.84
C ILE A 184 -10.66 -6.35 -26.28
N LEU A 185 -10.58 -5.04 -26.51
CA LEU A 185 -10.64 -4.44 -27.85
C LEU A 185 -9.49 -4.90 -28.74
N THR A 186 -8.25 -4.94 -28.24
CA THR A 186 -7.10 -5.47 -29.00
C THR A 186 -7.23 -6.96 -29.28
N ALA A 187 -7.76 -7.74 -28.32
CA ALA A 187 -8.03 -9.15 -28.57
C ALA A 187 -9.16 -9.38 -29.60
N PHE A 188 -10.12 -8.45 -29.69
CA PHE A 188 -11.13 -8.45 -30.75
C PHE A 188 -10.53 -8.05 -32.11
N GLU A 189 -9.69 -7.00 -32.17
CA GLU A 189 -8.98 -6.60 -33.40
C GLU A 189 -8.05 -7.71 -33.91
N ASP A 190 -7.24 -8.33 -33.04
CA ASP A 190 -6.36 -9.45 -33.40
C ASP A 190 -7.16 -10.68 -33.87
N ALA A 191 -8.35 -10.92 -33.31
CA ALA A 191 -9.23 -12.00 -33.74
C ALA A 191 -9.85 -11.71 -35.12
N GLU A 192 -10.23 -10.47 -35.40
CA GLU A 192 -10.79 -10.04 -36.68
C GLU A 192 -9.75 -10.09 -37.81
N ASP A 193 -8.52 -9.61 -37.56
CA ASP A 193 -7.38 -9.70 -38.50
C ASP A 193 -6.98 -11.17 -38.79
N SER A 194 -7.18 -12.08 -37.82
CA SER A 194 -6.90 -13.50 -38.01
C SER A 194 -7.95 -14.21 -38.89
N ASP A 195 -9.21 -13.76 -38.87
CA ASP A 195 -10.30 -14.36 -39.64
C ASP A 195 -10.27 -13.90 -41.12
N ASP A 196 -9.81 -12.67 -41.37
CA ASP A 196 -9.59 -12.14 -42.73
C ASP A 196 -8.39 -12.80 -43.43
N ASN A 197 -7.38 -13.26 -42.68
CA ASN A 197 -6.21 -13.97 -43.24
C ASN A 197 -6.50 -15.44 -43.63
N VAL A 198 -7.64 -16.00 -43.20
CA VAL A 198 -8.05 -17.38 -43.52
C VAL A 198 -8.96 -17.41 -44.77
N ARG A 199 -9.43 -16.25 -45.25
CA ARG A 199 -10.34 -16.13 -46.41
C ARG A 199 -9.67 -16.04 -47.78
N TYR A 200 -8.35 -16.23 -47.88
CA TYR A 200 -7.60 -16.23 -49.15
C TYR A 200 -6.89 -17.55 -49.42
#